data_AF-A0ABD2QIE2-F1
#
_entry.id   AF-A0ABD2QIE2-F1
#
_cell.length_a   1.000
_cell.length_b   1.000
_cell.length_c   1.000
_cell.angle_alpha   90.00
_cell.angle_beta   90.00
_cell.angle_gamma   90.00
#
_symmetry.space_group_name_H-M   'P 1'
#
loop_
_entity.id
_entity.type
_entity.pdbx_description
1 polymer ?
#
loop_
_entity_poly.entity_id
_entity_poly.type
_entity_poly.pdbx_seq_one_letter_code
_entity_poly.pdbx_strand_id
1 'polypeptide(L)'
;MQDETPESTNCEICTANYFKYKCPRCEIRTCSLSCCKKHKEDHSCSGIREKTVFSRKDSYNYVHFLSDYRLLDGIDQRNETRELLLMKTDRLVKRKPDKSALKRHAEELGMNLKCSNSLLLERVRRNRTRFSKPDECWLWTLEFVFFPFVKFADELVNESSNWFHKLEKPIKVLLHDVKESSNLETLWEERVIKRERVSIVNESENNSFAIWLNGSLESEKEPNFHFYIQVENYELSNSSTSSFSRSFSRRQIDVDTTLKRILTAQSNVIYEYPTIFVSRVMI
;
A
#
# COMPACT_ATOMS: atom_id res chain seq x y z
N MET A 1 50.91 2.70 -5.51
CA MET A 1 51.53 1.36 -5.59
C MET A 1 50.59 0.40 -4.89
N GLN A 2 49.88 -0.42 -5.65
CA GLN A 2 49.02 -1.48 -5.12
C GLN A 2 49.94 -2.64 -4.72
N ASP A 3 49.91 -3.00 -3.44
CA ASP A 3 50.59 -4.18 -2.91
C ASP A 3 49.66 -5.38 -3.12
N GLU A 4 49.69 -5.96 -4.33
CA GLU A 4 49.02 -7.23 -4.61
C GLU A 4 49.86 -8.37 -4.03
N THR A 5 49.54 -8.78 -2.80
CA THR A 5 50.01 -10.06 -2.27
C THR A 5 49.29 -11.20 -3.01
N PRO A 6 49.98 -12.28 -3.41
CA PRO A 6 49.37 -13.35 -4.18
C PRO A 6 48.29 -14.05 -3.35
N GLU A 7 47.03 -13.94 -3.77
CA GLU A 7 45.91 -14.61 -3.10
C GLU A 7 46.14 -16.14 -3.09
N SER A 8 46.46 -16.71 -1.93
CA SER A 8 46.81 -18.13 -1.83
C SER A 8 45.65 -19.04 -2.24
N THR A 9 45.80 -19.84 -3.29
CA THR A 9 44.72 -20.70 -3.84
C THR A 9 44.36 -21.93 -2.98
N ASN A 10 44.97 -22.08 -1.81
CA ASN A 10 44.78 -23.25 -0.95
C ASN A 10 43.87 -22.93 0.24
N CYS A 11 43.34 -23.99 0.85
CA CYS A 11 42.59 -23.93 2.10
C CYS A 11 43.44 -23.28 3.20
N GLU A 12 42.91 -22.27 3.88
CA GLU A 12 43.62 -21.56 4.96
C GLU A 12 43.71 -22.37 6.26
N ILE A 13 42.94 -23.48 6.37
CA ILE A 13 42.87 -24.31 7.58
C ILE A 13 43.79 -25.53 7.52
N CYS A 14 43.88 -26.18 6.36
CA CYS A 14 44.72 -27.37 6.22
C CYS A 14 45.90 -27.19 5.27
N THR A 15 45.91 -26.11 4.48
CA THR A 15 46.93 -25.71 3.48
C THR A 15 47.32 -26.76 2.43
N ALA A 16 46.82 -27.99 2.54
CA ALA A 16 47.15 -29.14 1.72
C ALA A 16 46.30 -29.25 0.44
N ASN A 17 45.09 -28.70 0.45
CA ASN A 17 44.14 -28.82 -0.66
C ASN A 17 43.72 -27.44 -1.19
N TYR A 18 43.36 -27.36 -2.46
CA TYR A 18 42.75 -26.19 -3.08
C TYR A 18 41.42 -25.81 -2.39
N PHE A 19 41.14 -24.51 -2.22
CA PHE A 19 39.91 -24.07 -1.54
C PHE A 19 38.65 -24.33 -2.39
N LYS A 20 37.53 -24.66 -1.75
CA LYS A 20 36.24 -24.88 -2.43
C LYS A 20 35.14 -23.95 -1.95
N TYR A 21 35.25 -23.47 -0.72
CA TYR A 21 34.23 -22.67 -0.05
C TYR A 21 34.87 -21.46 0.60
N LYS A 22 34.12 -20.35 0.69
CA LYS A 22 34.51 -19.13 1.38
C LYS A 22 33.49 -18.82 2.47
N CYS A 23 33.94 -18.56 3.70
CA CYS A 23 33.04 -18.24 4.80
C CYS A 23 32.38 -16.87 4.55
N PRO A 24 31.04 -16.74 4.60
CA PRO A 24 30.37 -15.49 4.29
C PRO A 24 30.47 -14.44 5.42
N ARG A 25 31.05 -14.79 6.57
CA ARG A 25 31.29 -13.87 7.69
C ARG A 25 32.72 -13.32 7.71
N CYS A 26 33.70 -14.20 7.74
CA CYS A 26 35.12 -13.85 7.91
C CYS A 26 35.97 -14.12 6.68
N GLU A 27 35.36 -14.54 5.57
CA GLU A 27 36.03 -14.73 4.28
C GLU A 27 37.08 -15.85 4.22
N ILE A 28 37.29 -16.59 5.31
CA ILE A 28 38.22 -17.73 5.37
C ILE A 28 37.88 -18.77 4.31
N ARG A 29 38.91 -19.18 3.56
CA ARG A 29 38.83 -20.18 2.48
C ARG A 29 39.03 -21.59 3.02
N THR A 30 38.10 -22.48 2.70
CA THR A 30 38.09 -23.88 3.18
C THR A 30 37.87 -24.87 2.05
N CYS A 31 38.46 -26.07 2.14
CA CYS A 31 38.34 -27.11 1.09
C CYS A 31 37.25 -28.16 1.35
N SER A 32 36.76 -28.26 2.59
CA SER A 32 35.83 -29.31 3.02
C SER A 32 34.98 -28.87 4.21
N LEU A 33 33.94 -29.65 4.53
CA LEU A 33 33.11 -29.42 5.71
C LEU A 33 33.90 -29.49 7.02
N SER A 34 34.91 -30.37 7.12
CA SER A 34 35.76 -30.46 8.32
C SER A 34 36.57 -29.19 8.53
N CYS A 35 37.19 -28.64 7.48
CA CYS A 35 37.86 -27.33 7.53
C CYS A 35 36.88 -26.18 7.81
N CYS A 36 35.65 -26.27 7.27
CA CYS A 36 34.60 -25.30 7.56
C CYS A 36 34.15 -25.32 9.04
N LYS A 37 34.06 -26.48 9.68
CA LYS A 37 33.74 -26.55 11.12
C LYS A 37 34.93 -26.12 11.98
N LYS A 38 36.13 -26.60 11.65
CA LYS A 38 37.35 -26.29 12.39
C LYS A 38 37.61 -24.78 12.45
N HIS A 39 37.49 -24.03 11.34
CA HIS A 39 37.67 -22.57 11.43
C HIS A 39 36.60 -21.88 12.27
N LYS A 40 35.37 -22.38 12.30
CA LYS A 40 34.30 -21.79 13.12
C LYS A 40 34.59 -21.97 14.60
N GLU A 41 35.15 -23.11 14.97
CA GLU A 41 35.61 -23.38 16.33
C GLU A 41 36.84 -22.54 16.66
N ASP A 42 37.92 -22.65 15.86
CA ASP A 42 39.20 -21.98 16.10
C ASP A 42 39.07 -20.45 16.14
N HIS A 43 38.23 -19.85 15.29
CA HIS A 43 38.02 -18.40 15.21
C HIS A 43 36.72 -17.92 15.87
N SER A 44 36.00 -18.79 16.59
CA SER A 44 34.68 -18.46 17.18
C SER A 44 33.72 -17.79 16.17
N CYS A 45 33.73 -18.28 14.92
CA CYS A 45 32.99 -17.67 13.82
C CYS A 45 31.61 -18.29 13.66
N SER A 46 30.55 -17.46 13.70
CA SER A 46 29.17 -17.97 13.47
C SER A 46 28.94 -18.49 12.04
N GLY A 47 29.76 -18.06 11.08
CA GLY A 47 29.56 -18.33 9.66
C GLY A 47 28.31 -17.67 9.06
N ILE A 48 27.70 -16.71 9.76
CA ILE A 48 26.56 -15.91 9.28
C ILE A 48 27.09 -14.55 8.85
N ARG A 49 26.84 -14.17 7.59
CA ARG A 49 27.21 -12.85 7.08
C ARG A 49 26.60 -11.74 7.94
N GLU A 50 27.42 -10.78 8.33
CA GLU A 50 26.94 -9.56 8.97
C GLU A 50 26.23 -8.69 7.93
N LYS A 51 24.94 -8.45 8.16
CA LYS A 51 24.09 -7.71 7.21
C LYS A 51 24.20 -6.19 7.34
N THR A 52 24.76 -5.70 8.45
CA THR A 52 24.81 -4.28 8.82
C THR A 52 26.23 -3.71 8.83
N VAL A 53 27.12 -4.27 7.99
CA VAL A 53 28.51 -3.82 7.90
C VAL A 53 28.55 -2.43 7.27
N PHE A 54 29.17 -1.48 7.96
CA PHE A 54 29.34 -0.12 7.47
C PHE A 54 30.08 -0.14 6.12
N SER A 55 29.48 0.51 5.12
CA SER A 55 30.07 0.71 3.81
C SER A 55 30.26 2.20 3.59
N ARG A 56 31.48 2.64 3.29
CA ARG A 56 31.74 4.04 2.95
C ARG A 56 30.99 4.39 1.66
N LYS A 57 30.58 5.65 1.54
CA LYS A 57 29.86 6.14 0.35
C LYS A 57 30.64 5.87 -0.94
N ASP A 58 31.95 6.06 -0.92
CA ASP A 58 32.84 5.89 -2.07
C ASP A 58 32.92 4.42 -2.54
N SER A 59 32.69 3.45 -1.65
CA SER A 59 32.72 2.02 -1.94
C SER A 59 31.32 1.40 -2.06
N TYR A 60 30.26 2.21 -1.96
CA TYR A 60 28.88 1.74 -2.01
C TYR A 60 28.50 1.41 -3.46
N ASN A 61 28.18 0.15 -3.72
CA ASN A 61 27.87 -0.35 -5.05
C ASN A 61 26.53 -1.11 -5.03
N TYR A 62 26.14 -1.62 -6.20
CA TYR A 62 24.89 -2.38 -6.38
C TYR A 62 24.74 -3.57 -5.41
N VAL A 63 25.84 -4.24 -5.06
CA VAL A 63 25.81 -5.39 -4.14
C VAL A 63 25.49 -4.94 -2.71
N HIS A 64 26.03 -3.80 -2.28
CA HIS A 64 25.70 -3.21 -0.98
C HIS A 64 24.24 -2.77 -0.95
N PHE A 65 23.77 -2.07 -1.99
CA PHE A 65 22.36 -1.71 -2.15
C PHE A 65 21.42 -2.91 -2.05
N LEU A 66 21.71 -3.98 -2.80
CA LEU A 66 20.87 -5.18 -2.78
C LEU A 66 20.89 -5.88 -1.41
N SER A 67 22.02 -5.85 -0.70
CA SER A 67 22.14 -6.35 0.66
C SER A 67 21.25 -5.56 1.63
N ASP A 68 21.30 -4.23 1.57
CA ASP A 68 20.50 -3.34 2.40
C ASP A 68 19.01 -3.49 2.09
N TYR A 69 18.65 -3.52 0.81
CA TYR A 69 17.27 -3.75 0.37
C TYR A 69 16.71 -5.06 0.93
N ARG A 70 17.45 -6.17 0.78
CA ARG A 70 17.06 -7.48 1.33
C ARG A 70 16.98 -7.49 2.85
N LEU A 71 17.82 -6.71 3.53
CA LEU A 71 17.74 -6.54 4.98
C LEU A 71 16.42 -5.86 5.37
N LEU A 72 16.08 -4.75 4.72
CA LEU A 72 14.85 -4.00 4.97
C LEU A 72 13.60 -4.84 4.65
N ASP A 73 13.55 -5.46 3.47
CA ASP A 73 12.45 -6.36 3.08
C ASP A 73 12.28 -7.53 4.07
N GLY A 74 13.40 -8.14 4.51
CA GLY A 74 13.37 -9.19 5.53
C GLY A 74 12.97 -8.70 6.92
N ILE A 75 13.13 -7.41 7.25
CA ILE A 75 12.58 -6.81 8.47
C ILE A 75 11.07 -6.64 8.31
N ASP A 76 10.61 -6.09 7.19
CA ASP A 76 9.20 -5.87 6.90
C ASP A 76 8.40 -7.17 6.91
N GLN A 77 8.89 -8.23 6.25
CA GLN A 77 8.24 -9.54 6.28
C GLN A 77 8.15 -10.15 7.69
N ARG A 78 9.18 -9.98 8.51
CA ARG A 78 9.17 -10.45 9.92
C ARG A 78 8.17 -9.66 10.75
N ASN A 79 8.12 -8.35 10.56
CA ASN A 79 7.13 -7.50 11.23
C ASN A 79 5.71 -7.91 10.81
N GLU A 80 5.45 -8.12 9.52
CA GLU A 80 4.16 -8.60 9.04
C GLU A 80 3.76 -9.94 9.66
N THR A 81 4.69 -10.90 9.69
CA THR A 81 4.47 -12.21 10.30
C THR A 81 4.16 -12.08 11.79
N ARG A 82 4.91 -11.24 12.51
CA ARG A 82 4.68 -10.96 13.94
C ARG A 82 3.29 -10.36 14.16
N GLU A 83 2.92 -9.34 13.40
CA GLU A 83 1.60 -8.70 13.48
C GLU A 83 0.47 -9.71 13.22
N LEU A 84 0.62 -10.58 12.22
CA LEU A 84 -0.31 -11.67 11.95
C LEU A 84 -0.46 -12.62 13.14
N LEU A 85 0.64 -12.99 13.80
CA LEU A 85 0.63 -13.87 14.96
C LEU A 85 -0.02 -13.20 16.18
N LEU A 86 0.34 -11.94 16.49
CA LEU A 86 -0.27 -11.16 17.56
C LEU A 86 -1.78 -11.02 17.35
N MET A 87 -2.21 -10.79 16.11
CA MET A 87 -3.64 -10.77 15.80
C MET A 87 -4.31 -12.13 15.93
N LYS A 88 -3.65 -13.25 15.61
CA LYS A 88 -4.24 -14.59 15.81
C LYS A 88 -4.46 -14.89 17.29
N THR A 89 -3.53 -14.48 18.15
CA THR A 89 -3.71 -14.57 19.60
C THR A 89 -4.82 -13.64 20.09
N ASP A 90 -4.92 -12.42 19.54
CA ASP A 90 -5.96 -11.45 19.87
C ASP A 90 -7.34 -11.80 19.26
N ARG A 91 -7.39 -12.63 18.20
CA ARG A 91 -8.64 -13.18 17.62
C ARG A 91 -9.34 -14.16 18.54
N LEU A 92 -8.63 -14.76 19.51
CA LEU A 92 -9.27 -15.46 20.63
C LEU A 92 -10.07 -14.49 21.52
N VAL A 93 -9.79 -13.18 21.43
CA VAL A 93 -10.40 -12.11 22.24
C VAL A 93 -11.37 -11.22 21.44
N LYS A 94 -11.18 -11.01 20.12
CA LYS A 94 -12.11 -10.25 19.25
C LYS A 94 -12.24 -10.85 17.83
N ARG A 95 -13.46 -11.28 17.47
CA ARG A 95 -13.82 -11.79 16.13
C ARG A 95 -13.72 -10.68 15.07
N LYS A 96 -12.58 -10.54 14.37
CA LYS A 96 -12.54 -9.79 13.10
C LYS A 96 -13.32 -10.54 12.02
N PRO A 97 -14.00 -9.83 11.10
CA PRO A 97 -14.81 -10.47 10.07
C PRO A 97 -13.94 -11.28 9.10
N ASP A 98 -14.46 -12.43 8.69
CA ASP A 98 -13.81 -13.32 7.72
C ASP A 98 -13.78 -12.66 6.34
N LYS A 99 -12.57 -12.34 5.86
CA LYS A 99 -12.36 -11.71 4.56
C LYS A 99 -12.87 -12.56 3.40
N SER A 100 -12.82 -13.89 3.53
CA SER A 100 -13.31 -14.80 2.48
C SER A 100 -14.83 -14.75 2.37
N ALA A 101 -15.53 -14.75 3.50
CA ALA A 101 -16.98 -14.57 3.55
C ALA A 101 -17.41 -13.20 3.01
N LEU A 102 -16.69 -12.13 3.36
CA LEU A 102 -16.94 -10.78 2.83
C LEU A 102 -16.81 -10.74 1.30
N LYS A 103 -15.76 -11.35 0.74
CA LYS A 103 -15.58 -11.42 -0.72
C LYS A 103 -16.72 -12.16 -1.40
N ARG A 104 -17.09 -13.33 -0.88
CA ARG A 104 -18.21 -14.13 -1.44
C ARG A 104 -19.52 -13.34 -1.42
N HIS A 105 -19.86 -12.70 -0.31
CA HIS A 105 -21.08 -11.88 -0.22
C HIS A 105 -21.04 -10.65 -1.12
N ALA A 106 -19.85 -10.07 -1.36
CA ALA A 106 -19.71 -8.98 -2.30
C ALA A 106 -19.94 -9.47 -3.74
N GLU A 107 -19.38 -10.62 -4.11
CA GLU A 107 -19.58 -11.26 -5.42
C GLU A 107 -21.05 -11.62 -5.67
N GLU A 108 -21.75 -12.15 -4.66
CA GLU A 108 -23.21 -12.44 -4.71
C GLU A 108 -24.04 -11.19 -5.04
N LEU A 109 -23.58 -10.01 -4.63
CA LEU A 109 -24.23 -8.71 -4.89
C LEU A 109 -23.68 -8.01 -6.15
N GLY A 110 -22.78 -8.65 -6.90
CA GLY A 110 -22.17 -8.08 -8.11
C GLY A 110 -21.11 -7.01 -7.84
N MET A 111 -20.53 -6.96 -6.63
CA MET A 111 -19.47 -6.01 -6.27
C MET A 111 -18.08 -6.63 -6.43
N ASN A 112 -17.16 -5.90 -7.09
CA ASN A 112 -15.78 -6.34 -7.26
C ASN A 112 -14.89 -5.88 -6.08
N LEU A 113 -14.97 -6.59 -4.95
CA LEU A 113 -14.23 -6.28 -3.73
C LEU A 113 -12.90 -7.03 -3.65
N LYS A 114 -11.78 -6.30 -3.73
CA LYS A 114 -10.42 -6.81 -3.53
C LYS A 114 -9.91 -6.47 -2.13
N CYS A 115 -9.82 -7.48 -1.28
CA CYS A 115 -9.11 -7.37 0.01
C CYS A 115 -7.71 -7.98 -0.08
N SER A 116 -6.72 -7.21 0.36
CA SER A 116 -5.33 -7.61 0.58
C SER A 116 -5.22 -8.46 1.85
N ASN A 117 -4.26 -9.39 1.82
CA ASN A 117 -3.89 -10.17 2.99
C ASN A 117 -2.84 -9.46 3.87
N SER A 118 -2.20 -8.42 3.34
CA SER A 118 -1.16 -7.70 4.07
C SER A 118 -1.75 -6.86 5.19
N LEU A 119 -1.17 -6.95 6.38
CA LEU A 119 -1.58 -6.17 7.55
C LEU A 119 -0.75 -4.91 7.75
N LEU A 120 0.32 -4.72 6.97
CA LEU A 120 1.17 -3.54 7.03
C LEU A 120 0.55 -2.36 6.27
N LEU A 121 -0.27 -2.65 5.26
CA LEU A 121 -0.96 -1.63 4.49
C LEU A 121 -1.90 -0.82 5.39
N GLU A 122 -1.65 0.48 5.47
CA GLU A 122 -2.45 1.37 6.31
C GLU A 122 -3.95 1.33 5.94
N ARG A 123 -4.25 1.17 4.64
CA ARG A 123 -5.62 1.02 4.15
C ARG A 123 -6.32 -0.15 4.82
N VAL A 124 -5.64 -1.30 4.96
CA VAL A 124 -6.18 -2.47 5.64
C VAL A 124 -6.38 -2.20 7.13
N ARG A 125 -5.45 -1.50 7.78
CA ARG A 125 -5.54 -1.16 9.20
C ARG A 125 -6.72 -0.23 9.52
N ARG A 126 -7.03 0.70 8.62
CA ARG A 126 -8.15 1.64 8.76
C ARG A 126 -9.50 1.05 8.35
N ASN A 127 -9.52 -0.09 7.65
CA ASN A 127 -10.75 -0.71 7.17
C ASN A 127 -11.59 -1.27 8.34
N ARG A 128 -12.84 -0.83 8.44
CA ARG A 128 -13.85 -1.30 9.41
C ARG A 128 -15.09 -1.86 8.71
N THR A 129 -15.01 -2.05 7.40
CA THR A 129 -16.08 -2.60 6.58
C THR A 129 -16.47 -3.98 7.10
N ARG A 130 -17.77 -4.18 7.29
CA ARG A 130 -18.34 -5.45 7.75
C ARG A 130 -19.74 -5.64 7.19
N PHE A 131 -20.15 -6.89 7.11
CA PHE A 131 -21.52 -7.27 6.83
C PHE A 131 -22.26 -7.55 8.15
N SER A 132 -23.35 -6.82 8.41
CA SER A 132 -24.23 -7.06 9.55
C SER A 132 -25.21 -8.16 9.18
N LYS A 133 -25.07 -9.35 9.79
CA LYS A 133 -26.02 -10.46 9.60
C LYS A 133 -27.42 -10.15 10.14
N PRO A 134 -27.58 -9.52 11.34
CA PRO A 134 -28.92 -9.24 11.88
C PRO A 134 -29.75 -8.33 10.99
N ASP A 135 -29.11 -7.31 10.40
CA ASP A 135 -29.77 -6.31 9.57
C ASP A 135 -29.67 -6.64 8.06
N GLU A 136 -29.03 -7.77 7.72
CA GLU A 136 -28.65 -8.18 6.36
C GLU A 136 -28.14 -7.02 5.48
N CYS A 137 -27.27 -6.17 6.05
CA CYS A 137 -26.78 -4.99 5.34
C CYS A 137 -25.28 -4.77 5.50
N TRP A 138 -24.69 -4.12 4.50
CA TRP A 138 -23.30 -3.69 4.56
C TRP A 138 -23.13 -2.40 5.35
N LEU A 139 -22.11 -2.41 6.20
CA LEU A 139 -21.59 -1.23 6.90
C LEU A 139 -20.19 -0.97 6.37
N TRP A 140 -20.06 0.03 5.52
CA TRP A 140 -18.85 0.38 4.81
C TRP A 140 -17.98 1.37 5.59
N THR A 141 -16.66 1.19 5.46
CA THR A 141 -15.76 2.34 5.49
C THR A 141 -15.86 3.05 4.14
N LEU A 142 -15.87 4.38 4.11
CA LEU A 142 -15.86 5.19 2.89
C LEU A 142 -14.77 6.25 3.02
N GLU A 143 -13.93 6.39 2.00
CA GLU A 143 -12.85 7.39 1.98
C GLU A 143 -13.18 8.49 0.98
N PHE A 144 -13.17 9.73 1.44
CA PHE A 144 -13.16 10.93 0.61
C PHE A 144 -11.74 11.44 0.46
N VAL A 145 -11.32 11.74 -0.76
CA VAL A 145 -9.99 12.28 -1.09
C VAL A 145 -10.18 13.64 -1.75
N PHE A 146 -9.58 14.68 -1.18
CA PHE A 146 -9.77 16.05 -1.66
C PHE A 146 -8.64 16.48 -2.58
N PHE A 147 -9.00 17.02 -3.74
CA PHE A 147 -8.06 17.63 -4.67
C PHE A 147 -7.59 19.00 -4.19
N PRO A 148 -6.32 19.38 -4.40
CA PRO A 148 -5.83 20.72 -4.07
C PRO A 148 -6.55 21.82 -4.88
N PHE A 149 -6.58 23.05 -4.32
CA PHE A 149 -7.26 24.20 -4.90
C PHE A 149 -6.69 24.73 -6.23
N VAL A 150 -5.40 24.53 -6.47
CA VAL A 150 -4.65 25.37 -7.43
C VAL A 150 -4.43 24.62 -8.75
N LYS A 151 -4.97 25.18 -9.84
CA LYS A 151 -4.52 25.20 -11.26
C LYS A 151 -3.82 23.98 -11.90
N PHE A 152 -3.85 22.79 -11.29
CA PHE A 152 -3.41 21.55 -11.93
C PHE A 152 -4.48 20.93 -12.84
N ALA A 153 -5.67 21.55 -12.94
CA ALA A 153 -6.74 21.07 -13.81
C ALA A 153 -6.26 20.96 -15.28
N ASP A 154 -5.51 21.93 -15.80
CA ASP A 154 -5.06 21.92 -17.19
C ASP A 154 -4.02 20.81 -17.49
N GLU A 155 -3.20 20.40 -16.51
CA GLU A 155 -2.23 19.28 -16.66
C GLU A 155 -2.84 17.91 -16.30
N LEU A 156 -3.95 17.86 -15.55
CA LEU A 156 -4.66 16.63 -15.16
C LEU A 156 -5.72 16.19 -16.19
N VAL A 157 -6.00 17.01 -17.20
CA VAL A 157 -6.98 16.73 -18.27
C VAL A 157 -6.39 15.87 -19.38
N ASN A 158 -5.07 15.83 -19.57
CA ASN A 158 -4.48 15.32 -20.83
C ASN A 158 -3.74 13.98 -20.78
N GLU A 159 -3.69 13.24 -19.65
CA GLU A 159 -2.97 11.97 -19.60
C GLU A 159 -3.74 10.84 -18.89
N SER A 160 -4.02 9.78 -19.65
CA SER A 160 -4.87 8.62 -19.33
C SER A 160 -4.23 7.59 -18.38
N SER A 161 -3.20 7.95 -17.63
CA SER A 161 -2.55 7.00 -16.71
C SER A 161 -2.04 7.70 -15.46
N ASN A 162 -2.64 7.37 -14.31
CA ASN A 162 -2.18 7.71 -12.96
C ASN A 162 -2.38 9.16 -12.49
N TRP A 163 -3.47 9.82 -12.89
CA TRP A 163 -3.83 11.18 -12.43
C TRP A 163 -3.83 11.35 -10.91
N PHE A 164 -4.15 10.30 -10.14
CA PHE A 164 -4.23 10.32 -8.69
C PHE A 164 -2.88 10.20 -7.97
N HIS A 165 -1.84 9.65 -8.61
CA HIS A 165 -0.49 9.56 -8.03
C HIS A 165 0.23 10.92 -8.02
N LYS A 166 -0.24 11.88 -8.82
CA LYS A 166 0.29 13.26 -8.86
C LYS A 166 -0.18 14.10 -7.65
N LEU A 167 -1.13 13.60 -6.84
CA LEU A 167 -1.57 14.27 -5.62
C LEU A 167 -0.53 14.08 -4.51
N GLU A 168 0.32 15.08 -4.29
CA GLU A 168 1.21 15.08 -3.14
C GLU A 168 0.40 15.23 -1.84
N LYS A 169 0.36 14.17 -1.03
CA LYS A 169 -0.27 14.11 0.31
C LYS A 169 -1.69 14.72 0.34
N PRO A 170 -2.68 14.14 -0.37
CA PRO A 170 -4.03 14.66 -0.35
C PRO A 170 -4.63 14.54 1.06
N ILE A 171 -5.51 15.49 1.38
CA ILE A 171 -6.36 15.40 2.56
C ILE A 171 -7.33 14.24 2.34
N LYS A 172 -7.48 13.40 3.36
CA LYS A 172 -8.37 12.23 3.30
C LYS A 172 -9.32 12.25 4.47
N VAL A 173 -10.59 11.95 4.22
CA VAL A 173 -11.64 11.86 5.23
C VAL A 173 -12.22 10.46 5.17
N LEU A 174 -12.17 9.73 6.26
CA LEU A 174 -12.79 8.41 6.37
C LEU A 174 -14.06 8.49 7.20
N LEU A 175 -15.14 7.98 6.61
CA LEU A 175 -16.38 7.66 7.28
C LEU A 175 -16.41 6.16 7.57
N HIS A 176 -16.93 5.79 8.74
CA HIS A 176 -17.19 4.39 9.10
C HIS A 176 -18.69 4.17 9.30
N ASP A 177 -19.11 2.91 9.30
CA ASP A 177 -20.51 2.50 9.56
C ASP A 177 -21.50 3.12 8.56
N VAL A 178 -21.08 3.26 7.31
CA VAL A 178 -21.91 3.81 6.23
C VAL A 178 -22.78 2.71 5.63
N LYS A 179 -24.10 2.91 5.60
CA LYS A 179 -25.02 1.96 4.96
C LYS A 179 -24.94 2.09 3.45
N GLU A 180 -25.08 0.97 2.73
CA GLU A 180 -25.12 0.98 1.26
C GLU A 180 -26.31 1.77 0.68
N SER A 181 -27.40 1.90 1.43
CA SER A 181 -28.60 2.64 1.03
C SER A 181 -28.47 4.17 1.16
N SER A 182 -27.39 4.67 1.79
CA SER A 182 -27.20 6.10 2.00
C SER A 182 -26.88 6.82 0.67
N ASN A 183 -27.47 8.01 0.50
CA ASN A 183 -27.18 8.89 -0.63
C ASN A 183 -25.87 9.63 -0.42
N LEU A 184 -25.13 9.88 -1.49
CA LEU A 184 -23.87 10.61 -1.42
C LEU A 184 -24.07 12.03 -0.86
N GLU A 185 -25.15 12.70 -1.23
CA GLU A 185 -25.53 14.03 -0.71
C GLU A 185 -25.66 14.02 0.82
N THR A 186 -26.49 13.13 1.37
CA THR A 186 -26.69 13.02 2.81
C THR A 186 -25.39 12.73 3.56
N LEU A 187 -24.54 11.84 3.03
CA LEU A 187 -23.24 11.54 3.62
C LEU A 187 -22.29 12.75 3.58
N TRP A 188 -22.31 13.49 2.48
CA TRP A 188 -21.52 14.68 2.31
C TRP A 188 -21.94 15.79 3.29
N GLU A 189 -23.22 16.14 3.31
CA GLU A 189 -23.74 17.23 4.14
C GLU A 189 -23.72 16.90 5.63
N GLU A 190 -24.23 15.73 6.02
CA GLU A 190 -24.42 15.41 7.43
C GLU A 190 -23.14 14.94 8.10
N ARG A 191 -22.24 14.27 7.37
CA ARG A 191 -21.03 13.71 7.98
C ARG A 191 -19.80 14.50 7.61
N VAL A 192 -19.58 14.81 6.34
CA VAL A 192 -18.33 15.47 5.91
C VAL A 192 -18.35 16.96 6.25
N ILE A 193 -19.40 17.69 5.88
CA ILE A 193 -19.51 19.14 6.15
C ILE A 193 -19.64 19.41 7.66
N LYS A 194 -20.58 18.75 8.34
CA LYS A 194 -20.78 18.91 9.80
C LYS A 194 -19.69 18.25 10.65
N ARG A 195 -18.77 17.49 10.04
CA ARG A 195 -17.67 16.74 10.69
C ARG A 195 -18.14 15.73 11.73
N GLU A 196 -19.32 15.16 11.54
CA GLU A 196 -19.88 14.20 12.48
C GLU A 196 -19.32 12.79 12.24
N ARG A 197 -18.66 12.25 13.27
CA ARG A 197 -18.09 10.88 13.27
C ARG A 197 -17.18 10.63 12.07
N VAL A 198 -16.26 11.57 11.83
CA VAL A 198 -15.27 11.53 10.74
C VAL A 198 -13.87 11.29 11.32
N SER A 199 -13.03 10.59 10.56
CA SER A 199 -11.59 10.53 10.82
C SER A 199 -10.82 11.19 9.68
N ILE A 200 -10.13 12.29 9.98
CA ILE A 200 -9.30 13.01 9.01
C ILE A 200 -7.90 12.40 9.04
N VAL A 201 -7.35 12.14 7.85
CA VAL A 201 -6.02 11.57 7.63
C VAL A 201 -5.20 12.60 6.84
N ASN A 202 -3.94 12.77 7.25
CA ASN A 202 -3.01 13.77 6.72
C ASN A 202 -3.39 15.24 6.98
N GLU A 203 -4.06 15.53 8.09
CA GLU A 203 -4.24 16.91 8.54
C GLU A 203 -2.87 17.47 8.96
N SER A 204 -2.25 18.29 8.10
CA SER A 204 -1.11 19.13 8.47
C SER A 204 -1.54 20.13 9.55
N GLU A 205 -0.60 20.60 10.38
CA GLU A 205 -0.80 21.38 11.61
C GLU A 205 -1.64 22.69 11.54
N ASN A 206 -2.27 23.03 10.42
CA ASN A 206 -3.01 24.28 10.21
C ASN A 206 -4.45 24.09 9.71
N ASN A 207 -5.22 23.12 10.23
CA ASN A 207 -6.66 22.95 9.93
C ASN A 207 -6.95 22.97 8.41
N SER A 208 -6.07 22.34 7.63
CA SER A 208 -6.03 22.44 6.17
C SER A 208 -7.32 21.96 5.51
N PHE A 209 -8.01 21.01 6.15
CA PHE A 209 -9.32 20.54 5.71
C PHE A 209 -10.42 21.61 5.86
N ALA A 210 -10.43 22.38 6.96
CA ALA A 210 -11.38 23.49 7.10
C ALA A 210 -11.17 24.57 6.06
N ILE A 211 -9.91 24.92 5.83
CA ILE A 211 -9.51 25.87 4.80
C ILE A 211 -9.97 25.35 3.44
N TRP A 212 -9.80 24.04 3.19
CA TRP A 212 -10.26 23.41 1.96
C TRP A 212 -11.77 23.51 1.74
N LEU A 213 -12.53 23.09 2.75
CA LEU A 213 -13.98 23.03 2.70
C LEU A 213 -14.61 24.42 2.57
N ASN A 214 -14.09 25.39 3.33
CA ASN A 214 -14.67 26.73 3.47
C ASN A 214 -14.00 27.79 2.59
N GLY A 215 -12.89 27.47 1.91
CA GLY A 215 -12.25 28.41 0.99
C GLY A 215 -13.26 28.89 -0.06
N SER A 216 -13.03 30.03 -0.71
CA SER A 216 -13.82 30.42 -1.87
C SER A 216 -12.89 30.55 -3.07
N LEU A 217 -13.30 30.03 -4.22
CA LEU A 217 -12.69 30.43 -5.48
C LEU A 217 -13.24 31.82 -5.80
N GLU A 218 -12.39 32.75 -6.27
CA GLU A 218 -12.65 34.21 -6.35
C GLU A 218 -13.82 34.65 -7.27
N SER A 219 -14.77 33.77 -7.61
CA SER A 219 -15.92 34.08 -8.47
C SER A 219 -17.22 33.32 -8.14
N GLU A 220 -17.28 32.49 -7.10
CA GLU A 220 -18.50 31.72 -6.76
C GLU A 220 -19.20 32.23 -5.49
N LYS A 221 -20.55 32.32 -5.55
CA LYS A 221 -21.40 32.69 -4.39
C LYS A 221 -21.56 31.53 -3.39
N GLU A 222 -21.45 30.28 -3.87
CA GLU A 222 -21.50 29.06 -3.06
C GLU A 222 -20.47 28.04 -3.60
N PRO A 223 -19.83 27.24 -2.73
CA PRO A 223 -18.85 26.26 -3.18
C PRO A 223 -19.52 25.13 -3.96
N ASN A 224 -19.19 24.99 -5.24
CA ASN A 224 -19.64 23.83 -6.02
C ASN A 224 -18.69 22.64 -5.82
N PHE A 225 -19.24 21.44 -5.58
CA PHE A 225 -18.47 20.22 -5.33
C PHE A 225 -18.76 19.16 -6.38
N HIS A 226 -17.70 18.58 -6.93
CA HIS A 226 -17.76 17.55 -7.96
C HIS A 226 -17.16 16.25 -7.43
N PHE A 227 -17.89 15.15 -7.60
CA PHE A 227 -17.53 13.84 -7.07
C PHE A 227 -17.12 12.88 -8.17
N TYR A 228 -16.03 12.14 -7.95
CA TYR A 228 -15.47 11.22 -8.92
C TYR A 228 -15.11 9.88 -8.29
N ILE A 229 -15.16 8.81 -9.09
CA ILE A 229 -14.53 7.53 -8.77
C ILE A 229 -13.52 7.15 -9.84
N GLN A 230 -12.59 6.28 -9.43
CA GLN A 230 -11.68 5.62 -10.34
C GLN A 230 -12.35 4.37 -10.94
N VAL A 231 -12.20 4.22 -12.25
CA VAL A 231 -12.73 3.10 -13.04
C VAL A 231 -11.56 2.35 -13.67
N GLU A 232 -11.56 1.03 -13.58
CA GLU A 232 -10.55 0.17 -14.22
C GLU A 232 -11.03 -0.28 -15.60
N ASN A 233 -10.27 0.01 -16.63
CA ASN A 233 -10.51 -0.51 -17.98
C ASN A 233 -9.46 -1.57 -18.31
N TYR A 234 -9.93 -2.63 -18.97
CA TYR A 234 -9.10 -3.74 -19.42
C TYR A 234 -9.08 -3.74 -20.94
N GLU A 235 -7.94 -3.43 -21.52
CA GLU A 235 -7.75 -3.47 -22.98
C GLU A 235 -6.99 -4.75 -23.35
N LEU A 236 -7.54 -5.48 -24.33
CA LEU A 236 -6.88 -6.62 -24.96
C LEU A 236 -5.93 -6.08 -26.02
N SER A 237 -4.62 -6.25 -25.82
CA SER A 237 -3.66 -5.95 -26.87
C SER A 237 -3.67 -7.09 -27.90
N ASN A 238 -3.95 -6.77 -29.17
CA ASN A 238 -3.92 -7.72 -30.30
C ASN A 238 -2.48 -8.05 -30.74
N SER A 239 -1.61 -8.38 -29.78
CA SER A 239 -0.28 -8.94 -30.06
C SER A 239 -0.25 -10.38 -29.55
N SER A 240 0.50 -11.25 -30.21
CA SER A 240 0.57 -12.71 -30.04
C SER A 240 1.01 -13.21 -28.64
N THR A 241 1.04 -12.33 -27.65
CA THR A 241 1.18 -12.59 -26.22
C THR A 241 0.02 -11.90 -25.52
N SER A 242 -0.84 -12.65 -24.84
CA SER A 242 -1.99 -12.14 -24.08
C SER A 242 -1.55 -11.28 -22.88
N SER A 243 -1.06 -10.07 -23.13
CA SER A 243 -0.77 -9.06 -22.11
C SER A 243 -1.97 -8.12 -22.01
N PHE A 244 -2.63 -8.13 -20.85
CA PHE A 244 -3.67 -7.16 -20.51
C PHE A 244 -3.01 -5.86 -20.07
N SER A 245 -3.30 -4.75 -20.75
CA SER A 245 -3.00 -3.42 -20.23
C SER A 245 -4.14 -2.98 -19.30
N ARG A 246 -3.79 -2.52 -18.11
CA ARG A 246 -4.74 -1.89 -17.17
C ARG A 246 -4.65 -0.39 -17.37
N SER A 247 -5.74 0.26 -17.73
CA SER A 247 -5.85 1.72 -17.75
C SER A 247 -6.87 2.18 -16.71
N PHE A 248 -6.68 3.40 -16.20
CA PHE A 248 -7.54 3.97 -15.17
C PHE A 248 -8.18 5.24 -15.69
N SER A 249 -9.51 5.30 -15.68
CA SER A 249 -10.26 6.52 -16.00
C SER A 249 -10.96 7.05 -14.75
N ARG A 250 -11.36 8.32 -14.81
CA ARG A 250 -12.23 8.92 -13.81
C ARG A 250 -13.66 8.95 -14.34
N ARG A 251 -14.64 8.76 -13.46
CA ARG A 251 -16.06 8.90 -13.77
C ARG A 251 -16.70 9.82 -12.76
N GLN A 252 -17.37 10.87 -13.24
CA GLN A 252 -18.15 11.76 -12.39
C GLN A 252 -19.40 11.04 -11.87
N ILE A 253 -19.77 11.35 -10.63
CA ILE A 253 -20.92 10.80 -9.94
C ILE A 253 -21.86 11.94 -9.57
N ASP A 254 -23.15 11.70 -9.78
CA ASP A 254 -24.23 12.57 -9.33
C ASP A 254 -24.46 12.41 -7.82
N VAL A 255 -24.72 13.52 -7.13
CA VAL A 255 -24.83 13.59 -5.67
C VAL A 255 -26.05 12.81 -5.15
N ASP A 256 -27.09 12.67 -5.98
CA ASP A 256 -28.30 11.87 -5.72
C ASP A 256 -28.06 10.36 -5.78
N THR A 257 -26.86 9.93 -6.16
CA THR A 257 -26.53 8.51 -6.31
C THR A 257 -26.39 7.84 -4.95
N THR A 258 -27.09 6.72 -4.76
CA THR A 258 -26.89 5.83 -3.61
C THR A 258 -25.52 5.17 -3.66
N LEU A 259 -24.92 4.93 -2.49
CA LEU A 259 -23.65 4.22 -2.39
C LEU A 259 -23.72 2.83 -3.05
N LYS A 260 -24.84 2.10 -2.88
CA LYS A 260 -25.07 0.80 -3.53
C LYS A 260 -24.85 0.84 -5.04
N ARG A 261 -25.40 1.86 -5.73
CA ARG A 261 -25.26 2.02 -7.19
C ARG A 261 -23.82 2.31 -7.61
N ILE A 262 -23.03 2.95 -6.75
CA ILE A 262 -21.59 3.18 -6.99
C ILE A 262 -20.82 1.86 -6.85
N LEU A 263 -21.14 1.06 -5.83
CA LEU A 263 -20.43 -0.17 -5.48
C LEU A 263 -20.69 -1.33 -6.46
N THR A 264 -21.91 -1.43 -7.00
CA THR A 264 -22.31 -2.51 -7.93
C THR A 264 -22.03 -2.20 -9.40
N ALA A 265 -21.42 -1.04 -9.70
CA ALA A 265 -21.06 -0.70 -11.07
C ALA A 265 -19.98 -1.66 -11.60
N GLN A 266 -20.24 -2.31 -12.74
CA GLN A 266 -19.39 -3.37 -13.30
C GLN A 266 -17.92 -2.97 -13.53
N SER A 267 -17.68 -1.69 -13.82
CA SER A 267 -16.34 -1.15 -14.07
C SER A 267 -15.61 -0.66 -12.81
N ASN A 268 -16.28 -0.71 -11.65
CA ASN A 268 -15.72 -0.27 -10.38
C ASN A 268 -15.06 -1.43 -9.64
N VAL A 269 -13.82 -1.23 -9.21
CA VAL A 269 -13.06 -2.20 -8.41
C VAL A 269 -12.72 -1.58 -7.06
N ILE A 270 -13.22 -2.21 -6.00
CA ILE A 270 -13.11 -1.70 -4.65
C ILE A 270 -11.92 -2.36 -3.97
N TYR A 271 -10.86 -1.61 -3.73
CA TYR A 271 -9.73 -2.08 -2.94
C TYR A 271 -9.97 -1.76 -1.46
N GLU A 272 -10.21 -2.78 -0.64
CA GLU A 272 -10.58 -2.70 0.79
C GLU A 272 -11.92 -2.01 1.11
N TYR A 273 -12.08 -0.77 0.68
CA TYR A 273 -13.27 0.07 0.83
C TYR A 273 -13.35 1.09 -0.33
N PRO A 274 -14.54 1.64 -0.63
CA PRO A 274 -14.72 2.65 -1.67
C PRO A 274 -13.94 3.94 -1.40
N THR A 275 -13.41 4.54 -2.47
CA THR A 275 -12.81 5.88 -2.47
C THR A 275 -13.59 6.78 -3.42
N ILE A 276 -13.97 7.95 -2.92
CA ILE A 276 -14.61 9.03 -3.68
C ILE A 276 -13.68 10.23 -3.67
N PHE A 277 -13.40 10.76 -4.84
CA PHE A 277 -12.58 11.95 -4.98
C PHE A 277 -13.47 13.18 -5.10
N VAL A 278 -13.08 14.27 -4.45
CA VAL A 278 -13.86 15.52 -4.41
C VAL A 278 -13.01 16.66 -4.94
N SER A 279 -13.55 17.38 -5.91
CA SER A 279 -12.96 18.58 -6.49
C SER A 279 -13.91 19.76 -6.40
N ARG A 280 -13.36 20.96 -6.37
CA ARG A 280 -14.11 22.22 -6.44
C ARG A 280 -14.25 22.76 -7.87
N VAL A 281 -13.50 22.18 -8.79
CA VAL A 281 -13.55 22.51 -10.22
C VAL A 281 -13.89 21.23 -10.97
N MET A 282 -14.63 21.35 -12.07
CA MET A 282 -14.85 20.24 -12.99
C MET A 282 -13.51 19.82 -13.60
N ILE A 283 -13.15 18.53 -13.45
CA ILE A 283 -11.93 17.91 -13.98
C ILE A 283 -12.28 16.83 -14.98
#